data_AF-Q66U89-F1
#
_entry.id   AF-Q66U89-F1
#
_cell.length_a   1.000
_cell.length_b   1.000
_cell.length_c   1.000
_cell.angle_alpha   90.00
_cell.angle_beta   90.00
_cell.angle_gamma   90.00
#
_symmetry.space_group_name_H-M   'P 1'
#
loop_
_entity.id
_entity.type
_entity.pdbx_description
1 polymer ?
#
loop_
_entity_poly.entity_id
_entity_poly.type
_entity_poly.pdbx_seq_one_letter_code
_entity_poly.pdbx_strand_id
1 'polypeptide(L)'
;DSKIVTMKFLQITTLAILIALYLTSTTDAQRTLRRWYHIVNCPPQNVGIYRQLCPYLQNYYLMSPDRELLNELKAGLQTAFNRILHPVVYAPQNTMNFRKLQHCLMNFQVMINSYNDEAIRNYRSCNRRCYREVGEKFSRKIDQSGIGIANCLNGSQG
;
A
#
# COMPACT_ATOMS: atom_id res chain seq x y z
N ASP A 1 -40.92 45.53 11.14
CA ASP A 1 -40.26 45.01 9.91
C ASP A 1 -38.77 44.72 10.01
N SER A 2 -37.91 45.63 10.49
CA SER A 2 -36.44 45.41 10.48
C SER A 2 -35.94 44.17 11.27
N LYS A 3 -36.61 43.77 12.35
CA LYS A 3 -36.29 42.56 13.14
C LYS A 3 -36.60 41.23 12.43
N ILE A 4 -37.63 41.23 11.58
CA ILE A 4 -38.04 40.04 10.83
C ILE A 4 -37.05 39.77 9.68
N VAL A 5 -36.56 40.83 9.04
CA VAL A 5 -35.54 40.76 7.99
C VAL A 5 -34.21 40.23 8.54
N THR A 6 -33.79 40.70 9.73
CA THR A 6 -32.55 40.25 10.39
C THR A 6 -32.61 38.78 10.85
N MET A 7 -33.76 38.32 11.39
CA MET A 7 -33.93 36.89 11.73
C MET A 7 -33.87 35.98 10.51
N LYS A 8 -34.51 36.36 9.40
CA LYS A 8 -34.47 35.58 8.14
C LYS A 8 -33.05 35.52 7.56
N PHE A 9 -32.30 36.62 7.63
CA PHE A 9 -30.91 36.66 7.19
C PHE A 9 -30.02 35.72 8.01
N LEU A 10 -30.19 35.68 9.34
CA LEU A 10 -29.44 34.81 10.24
C LEU A 10 -29.71 33.32 9.98
N GLN A 11 -30.96 32.96 9.68
CA GLN A 11 -31.35 31.58 9.35
C GLN A 11 -30.76 31.12 8.01
N ILE A 12 -30.75 32.00 7.01
CA ILE A 12 -30.19 31.69 5.68
C ILE A 12 -28.67 31.52 5.76
N THR A 13 -27.97 32.38 6.51
CA THR A 13 -26.51 32.29 6.65
C THR A 13 -26.09 31.06 7.45
N THR A 14 -26.77 30.71 8.54
CA THR A 14 -26.50 29.48 9.29
C THR A 14 -26.75 28.22 8.45
N LEU A 15 -27.83 28.19 7.66
CA LEU A 15 -28.09 27.08 6.74
C LEU A 15 -27.00 26.96 5.66
N ALA A 16 -26.55 28.09 5.09
CA ALA A 16 -25.48 28.09 4.09
C ALA A 16 -24.14 27.58 4.67
N ILE A 17 -23.81 27.94 5.92
CA ILE A 17 -22.61 27.44 6.61
C ILE A 17 -22.72 25.93 6.85
N LEU A 18 -23.87 25.43 7.30
CA LEU A 18 -24.08 24.00 7.51
C LEU A 18 -23.98 23.21 6.20
N ILE A 19 -24.52 23.73 5.10
CA ILE A 19 -24.41 23.13 3.76
C ILE A 19 -22.95 23.12 3.30
N ALA A 20 -22.22 24.23 3.47
CA ALA A 20 -20.80 24.30 3.11
C ALA A 20 -19.95 23.32 3.93
N LEU A 21 -20.21 23.17 5.23
CA LEU A 21 -19.55 22.19 6.10
C LEU A 21 -19.90 20.74 5.70
N TYR A 22 -21.15 20.48 5.33
CA TYR A 22 -21.58 19.15 4.88
C TYR A 22 -20.94 18.77 3.53
N LEU A 23 -20.91 19.67 2.56
CA LEU A 23 -20.29 19.46 1.24
C LEU A 23 -18.77 19.29 1.32
N THR A 24 -18.10 20.01 2.23
CA THR A 24 -16.65 19.84 2.44
C THR A 24 -16.32 18.54 3.19
N SER A 25 -17.18 18.07 4.09
CA SER A 25 -16.98 16.78 4.78
C SER A 25 -17.15 15.56 3.85
N THR A 26 -18.07 15.63 2.89
CA THR A 26 -18.40 14.52 1.97
C THR A 26 -17.36 14.37 0.86
N THR A 27 -16.77 15.46 0.39
CA THR A 27 -15.70 15.43 -0.63
C THR A 27 -14.43 14.77 -0.12
N ASP A 28 -14.07 14.96 1.15
CA ASP A 28 -12.95 14.24 1.75
C ASP A 28 -13.28 12.76 2.02
N ALA A 29 -14.54 12.42 2.29
CA ALA A 29 -14.95 11.02 2.50
C ALA A 29 -14.90 10.15 1.23
N GLN A 30 -14.84 10.75 0.03
CA GLN A 30 -14.99 10.04 -1.25
C GLN A 30 -13.72 9.96 -2.12
N ARG A 31 -12.50 10.07 -1.58
CA ARG A 31 -11.32 9.57 -2.33
C ARG A 31 -11.38 8.04 -2.40
N THR A 32 -11.97 7.53 -3.49
CA THR A 32 -12.06 6.11 -3.84
C THR A 32 -10.66 5.49 -3.82
N LEU A 33 -10.50 4.39 -3.08
CA LEU A 33 -9.28 3.60 -3.08
C LEU A 33 -9.07 3.01 -4.48
N ARG A 34 -7.92 3.29 -5.08
CA ARG A 34 -7.53 2.72 -6.38
C ARG A 34 -6.52 1.60 -6.16
N ARG A 35 -6.64 0.51 -6.93
CA ARG A 35 -5.64 -0.56 -7.00
C ARG A 35 -4.53 -0.16 -7.98
N TRP A 36 -3.28 -0.35 -7.59
CA TRP A 36 -2.10 -0.04 -8.36
C TRP A 36 -1.26 -1.30 -8.52
N TYR A 37 -1.09 -1.75 -9.77
CA TYR A 37 -0.27 -2.91 -10.17
C TYR A 37 1.06 -2.45 -10.75
N HIS A 38 1.99 -3.39 -11.01
CA HIS A 38 3.33 -3.10 -11.56
C HIS A 38 4.08 -2.03 -10.75
N ILE A 39 3.81 -2.02 -9.45
CA ILE A 39 4.33 -1.04 -8.50
C ILE A 39 5.81 -1.30 -8.21
N VAL A 40 6.27 -2.54 -8.31
CA VAL A 40 7.67 -2.88 -8.07
C VAL A 40 8.45 -2.93 -9.37
N ASN A 41 9.60 -2.26 -9.36
CA ASN A 41 10.58 -2.30 -10.42
C ASN A 41 11.38 -3.59 -10.31
N CYS A 42 11.43 -4.35 -11.40
CA CYS A 42 12.43 -5.40 -11.55
C CYS A 42 13.41 -4.98 -12.64
N PRO A 43 14.70 -4.82 -12.32
CA PRO A 43 15.70 -4.71 -13.37
C PRO A 43 15.65 -5.97 -14.24
N PRO A 44 15.82 -5.86 -15.56
CA PRO A 44 15.86 -7.02 -16.45
C PRO A 44 17.05 -7.91 -16.07
N GLN A 45 16.75 -9.09 -15.52
CA GLN A 45 17.73 -10.17 -15.38
C GLN A 45 17.22 -11.39 -16.14
N ASN A 46 17.98 -11.83 -17.14
CA ASN A 46 17.56 -12.83 -18.11
C ASN A 46 18.02 -14.24 -17.74
N VAL A 47 17.99 -14.61 -16.45
CA VAL A 47 18.51 -15.92 -16.01
C VAL A 47 17.55 -16.66 -15.08
N GLY A 48 17.35 -17.95 -15.35
CA GLY A 48 16.70 -18.91 -14.45
C GLY A 48 15.30 -18.53 -13.96
N ILE A 49 15.07 -18.74 -12.67
CA ILE A 49 13.79 -18.53 -11.98
C ILE A 49 13.43 -17.06 -11.87
N TYR A 50 14.42 -16.15 -11.91
CA TYR A 50 14.18 -14.71 -11.86
C TYR A 50 13.19 -14.26 -12.95
N ARG A 51 13.32 -14.83 -14.16
CA ARG A 51 12.46 -14.51 -15.32
C ARG A 51 10.99 -14.83 -15.07
N GLN A 52 10.69 -15.82 -14.22
CA GLN A 52 9.33 -16.19 -13.84
C GLN A 52 8.86 -15.42 -12.60
N LEU A 53 9.79 -15.23 -11.66
CA LEU A 53 9.54 -14.59 -10.38
C LEU A 53 9.15 -13.12 -10.51
N CYS A 54 9.91 -12.34 -11.27
CA CYS A 54 9.62 -10.91 -11.35
C CYS A 54 8.20 -10.62 -11.89
N PRO A 55 7.76 -11.18 -13.04
CA PRO A 55 6.39 -10.97 -13.52
C PRO A 55 5.35 -11.43 -12.50
N TYR A 56 5.63 -12.52 -11.77
CA TYR A 56 4.77 -13.00 -10.70
C TYR A 56 4.65 -11.97 -9.57
N LEU A 57 5.75 -11.38 -9.13
CA LEU A 57 5.75 -10.33 -8.12
C LEU A 57 5.05 -9.04 -8.60
N GLN A 58 5.15 -8.71 -9.89
CA GLN A 58 4.49 -7.51 -10.45
C GLN A 58 2.95 -7.57 -10.44
N ASN A 59 2.37 -8.76 -10.22
CA ASN A 59 0.92 -8.92 -10.07
C ASN A 59 0.40 -8.52 -8.68
N TYR A 60 1.27 -8.35 -7.68
CA TYR A 60 0.87 -7.81 -6.40
C TYR A 60 0.45 -6.35 -6.55
N TYR A 61 -0.58 -5.95 -5.81
CA TYR A 61 -1.11 -4.59 -5.85
C TYR A 61 -1.14 -3.93 -4.48
N LEU A 62 -1.14 -2.60 -4.52
CA LEU A 62 -1.43 -1.72 -3.38
C LEU A 62 -2.71 -0.93 -3.66
N MET A 63 -3.46 -0.64 -2.62
CA MET A 63 -4.54 0.31 -2.59
C MET A 63 -4.07 1.64 -2.01
N SER A 64 -4.44 2.75 -2.65
CA SER A 64 -4.14 4.08 -2.10
C SER A 64 -5.21 5.10 -2.53
N PRO A 65 -5.57 6.08 -1.67
CA PRO A 65 -6.48 7.17 -2.02
C PRO A 65 -5.82 8.24 -2.90
N ASP A 66 -4.49 8.35 -2.88
CA ASP A 66 -3.71 9.33 -3.66
C ASP A 66 -2.28 8.85 -3.92
N ARG A 67 -1.50 9.65 -4.66
CA ARG A 67 -0.13 9.32 -5.06
C ARG A 67 0.89 9.50 -3.94
N GLU A 68 0.65 10.40 -2.98
CA GLU A 68 1.60 10.67 -1.89
C GLU A 68 1.75 9.44 -1.02
N LEU A 69 0.63 8.88 -0.53
CA LEU A 69 0.69 7.63 0.23
C LEU A 69 1.20 6.48 -0.63
N LEU A 70 0.76 6.37 -1.89
CA LEU A 70 1.17 5.29 -2.78
C LEU A 70 2.69 5.21 -2.95
N ASN A 71 3.35 6.35 -3.13
CA ASN A 71 4.80 6.39 -3.37
C ASN A 71 5.57 5.82 -2.17
N GLU A 72 5.15 6.17 -0.95
CA GLU A 72 5.76 5.64 0.28
C GLU A 72 5.52 4.14 0.44
N LEU A 73 4.28 3.67 0.22
CA LEU A 73 3.94 2.25 0.29
C LEU A 73 4.70 1.44 -0.78
N LYS A 74 4.84 1.98 -1.99
CA LYS A 74 5.59 1.37 -3.09
C LYS A 74 7.07 1.20 -2.72
N ALA A 75 7.68 2.17 -2.06
CA ALA A 75 9.08 2.07 -1.62
C ALA A 75 9.28 0.94 -0.60
N GLY A 76 8.37 0.80 0.36
CA GLY A 76 8.37 -0.32 1.31
C GLY A 76 8.21 -1.67 0.61
N LEU A 77 7.27 -1.78 -0.32
CA LEU A 77 7.04 -3.01 -1.07
C LEU A 77 8.25 -3.40 -1.95
N GLN A 78 8.88 -2.41 -2.60
CA GLN A 78 10.12 -2.62 -3.35
C GLN A 78 11.23 -3.19 -2.47
N THR A 79 11.36 -2.71 -1.23
CA THR A 79 12.37 -3.19 -0.28
C THR A 79 12.15 -4.66 0.06
N ALA A 80 10.91 -5.04 0.42
CA ALA A 80 10.56 -6.42 0.69
C ALA A 80 10.80 -7.32 -0.54
N PHE A 81 10.47 -6.85 -1.75
CA PHE A 81 10.67 -7.63 -2.96
C PHE A 81 12.14 -7.79 -3.30
N ASN A 82 12.98 -6.78 -3.10
CA ASN A 82 14.43 -6.90 -3.26
C ASN A 82 14.99 -7.99 -2.34
N ARG A 83 14.48 -8.10 -1.10
CA ARG A 83 14.87 -9.20 -0.19
C ARG A 83 14.42 -10.57 -0.67
N ILE A 84 13.23 -10.68 -1.24
CA ILE A 84 12.72 -11.94 -1.80
C ILE A 84 13.51 -12.34 -3.05
N LEU A 85 13.87 -11.36 -3.90
CA LEU A 85 14.62 -11.57 -5.13
C LEU A 85 16.08 -11.95 -4.86
N HIS A 86 16.71 -11.39 -3.83
CA HIS A 86 18.13 -11.56 -3.56
C HIS A 86 18.55 -13.05 -3.47
N PRO A 87 17.93 -13.92 -2.65
CA PRO A 87 18.25 -15.35 -2.62
C PRO A 87 18.13 -16.03 -3.98
N VAL A 88 17.18 -15.61 -4.83
CA VAL A 88 16.92 -16.25 -6.13
C VAL A 88 18.00 -15.91 -7.16
N VAL A 89 18.56 -14.70 -7.08
CA VAL A 89 19.65 -14.26 -7.97
C VAL A 89 20.96 -14.99 -7.65
N TYR A 90 21.21 -15.28 -6.37
CA TYR A 90 22.48 -15.86 -5.91
C TYR A 90 22.40 -17.37 -5.60
N ALA A 91 21.22 -17.98 -5.64
CA ALA A 91 21.07 -19.42 -5.42
C ALA A 91 21.69 -20.23 -6.57
N PRO A 92 22.32 -21.39 -6.28
CA PRO A 92 22.74 -22.33 -7.33
C PRO A 92 21.55 -22.74 -8.20
N GLN A 93 21.73 -22.78 -9.53
CA GLN A 93 20.67 -22.90 -10.54
C GLN A 93 19.71 -24.12 -10.37
N ASN A 94 20.06 -25.09 -9.53
CA ASN A 94 19.31 -26.33 -9.32
C ASN A 94 18.65 -26.46 -7.93
N THR A 95 18.82 -25.46 -7.05
CA THR A 95 18.37 -25.55 -5.64
C THR A 95 16.98 -24.98 -5.41
N MET A 96 16.47 -24.18 -6.34
CA MET A 96 15.18 -23.53 -6.24
C MET A 96 14.31 -23.96 -7.41
N ASN A 97 13.00 -24.08 -7.19
CA ASN A 97 12.04 -24.24 -8.27
C ASN A 97 10.86 -23.29 -8.04
N PHE A 98 10.14 -22.97 -9.11
CA PHE A 98 9.07 -21.99 -9.04
C PHE A 98 7.91 -22.42 -8.13
N ARG A 99 7.69 -23.73 -7.95
CA ARG A 99 6.65 -24.26 -7.05
C ARG A 99 6.94 -23.93 -5.58
N LYS A 100 8.18 -24.14 -5.11
CA LYS A 100 8.61 -23.75 -3.75
C LYS A 100 8.39 -22.26 -3.53
N LEU A 101 8.68 -21.46 -4.54
CA LEU A 101 8.52 -20.03 -4.48
C LEU A 101 7.04 -19.60 -4.39
N GLN A 102 6.16 -20.19 -5.21
CA GLN A 102 4.72 -19.96 -5.12
C GLN A 102 4.18 -20.35 -3.74
N HIS A 103 4.67 -21.45 -3.17
CA HIS A 103 4.30 -21.87 -1.82
C HIS A 103 4.69 -20.84 -0.76
N CYS A 104 5.93 -20.36 -0.76
CA CYS A 104 6.38 -19.33 0.19
C CYS A 104 5.64 -17.99 0.02
N LEU A 105 5.10 -17.71 -1.17
CA LEU A 105 4.39 -16.46 -1.49
C LEU A 105 2.86 -16.54 -1.37
N MET A 106 2.28 -17.71 -1.10
CA MET A 106 0.84 -17.93 -1.27
C MET A 106 -0.06 -16.92 -0.54
N ASN A 107 0.40 -16.41 0.61
CA ASN A 107 -0.34 -15.48 1.46
C ASN A 107 0.17 -14.03 1.39
N PHE A 108 1.10 -13.73 0.48
CA PHE A 108 1.76 -12.44 0.52
C PHE A 108 0.83 -11.27 0.19
N GLN A 109 -0.10 -11.43 -0.76
CA GLN A 109 -1.12 -10.40 -1.03
C GLN A 109 -2.03 -10.17 0.18
N VAL A 110 -2.33 -11.21 0.97
CA VAL A 110 -3.14 -11.08 2.19
C VAL A 110 -2.40 -10.22 3.22
N MET A 111 -1.09 -10.46 3.39
CA MET A 111 -0.25 -9.63 4.27
C MET A 111 -0.16 -8.18 3.77
N ILE A 112 0.07 -7.98 2.46
CA ILE A 112 0.06 -6.65 1.83
C ILE A 112 -1.26 -5.94 2.12
N ASN A 113 -2.40 -6.60 1.91
CA ASN A 113 -3.73 -6.02 2.15
C ASN A 113 -3.89 -5.61 3.62
N SER A 114 -3.52 -6.49 4.57
CA SER A 114 -3.62 -6.19 5.99
C SER A 114 -2.82 -4.94 6.39
N TYR A 115 -1.56 -4.84 5.95
CA TYR A 115 -0.71 -3.69 6.27
C TYR A 115 -1.16 -2.43 5.52
N ASN A 116 -1.65 -2.59 4.30
CA ASN A 116 -2.14 -1.49 3.49
C ASN A 116 -3.43 -0.89 4.06
N ASP A 117 -4.36 -1.71 4.55
CA ASP A 117 -5.59 -1.26 5.21
C ASP A 117 -5.28 -0.51 6.51
N GLU A 118 -4.32 -1.01 7.30
CA GLU A 118 -3.82 -0.30 8.48
C GLU A 118 -3.20 1.05 8.10
N ALA A 119 -2.36 1.07 7.06
CA ALA A 119 -1.74 2.30 6.58
C ALA A 119 -2.79 3.32 6.13
N ILE A 120 -3.79 2.90 5.35
CA ILE A 120 -4.89 3.76 4.89
C ILE A 120 -5.67 4.33 6.08
N ARG A 121 -5.98 3.51 7.10
CA ARG A 121 -6.68 3.97 8.30
C ARG A 121 -5.88 5.03 9.05
N ASN A 122 -4.60 4.78 9.30
CA ASN A 122 -3.71 5.73 9.98
C ASN A 122 -3.52 7.02 9.18
N TYR A 123 -3.42 6.91 7.85
CA TYR A 123 -3.31 8.06 6.97
C TYR A 123 -4.57 8.93 7.00
N ARG A 124 -5.75 8.31 7.07
CA ARG A 124 -7.02 9.03 7.22
C ARG A 124 -7.16 9.68 8.60
N SER A 125 -6.74 9.01 9.69
CA SER A 125 -6.84 9.56 11.04
C SER A 125 -5.96 10.78 11.28
N CYS A 126 -4.89 10.96 10.51
CA CYS A 126 -4.02 12.15 10.56
C CYS A 126 -4.37 13.21 9.50
N ASN A 127 -5.61 13.22 8.99
CA ASN A 127 -6.07 14.13 7.94
C ASN A 127 -5.16 14.13 6.70
N ARG A 128 -4.62 12.96 6.33
CA ARG A 128 -3.78 12.74 5.14
C ARG A 128 -2.44 13.49 5.12
N ARG A 129 -1.94 13.94 6.28
CA ARG A 129 -0.67 14.69 6.35
C ARG A 129 0.54 13.83 6.71
N CYS A 130 0.32 12.63 7.26
CA CYS A 130 1.36 11.77 7.80
C CYS A 130 1.80 10.63 6.85
N TYR A 131 1.76 10.84 5.53
CA TYR A 131 2.07 9.78 4.55
C TYR A 131 3.46 9.14 4.77
N ARG A 132 4.48 9.92 5.13
CA ARG A 132 5.84 9.42 5.43
C ARG A 132 5.87 8.47 6.62
N GLU A 133 5.30 8.89 7.76
CA GLU A 133 5.29 8.08 8.98
C GLU A 133 4.52 6.77 8.80
N VAL A 134 3.37 6.86 8.13
CA VAL A 134 2.55 5.69 7.78
C VAL A 134 3.29 4.77 6.82
N GLY A 135 3.96 5.34 5.81
CA GLY A 135 4.81 4.62 4.87
C GLY A 135 5.95 3.87 5.55
N GLU A 136 6.63 4.51 6.50
CA GLU A 136 7.71 3.89 7.27
C GLU A 136 7.20 2.72 8.13
N LYS A 137 6.04 2.88 8.78
CA LYS A 137 5.39 1.80 9.53
C LYS A 137 5.02 0.63 8.63
N PHE A 138 4.44 0.91 7.46
CA PHE A 138 4.14 -0.11 6.46
C PHE A 138 5.42 -0.82 5.98
N SER A 139 6.46 -0.05 5.65
CA SER A 139 7.75 -0.54 5.17
C SER A 139 8.36 -1.54 6.16
N ARG A 140 8.41 -1.20 7.45
CA ARG A 140 8.93 -2.12 8.50
C ARG A 140 8.17 -3.45 8.55
N LYS A 141 6.84 -3.42 8.46
CA LYS A 141 6.00 -4.63 8.52
C LYS A 141 6.17 -5.52 7.29
N ILE A 142 6.13 -4.92 6.10
CA ILE A 142 6.27 -5.68 4.85
C ILE A 142 7.69 -6.21 4.68
N ASP A 143 8.69 -5.49 5.19
CA ASP A 143 10.08 -5.90 5.21
C ASP A 143 10.34 -7.13 6.10
N GLN A 144 9.68 -7.21 7.26
CA GLN A 144 9.66 -8.41 8.11
C GLN A 144 9.02 -9.61 7.40
N SER A 145 7.92 -9.39 6.66
CA SER A 145 7.33 -10.44 5.82
C SER A 145 8.29 -10.89 4.71
N GLY A 146 9.03 -9.94 4.11
CA GLY A 146 10.08 -10.22 3.13
C GLY A 146 11.19 -11.12 3.69
N ILE A 147 11.61 -10.90 4.94
CA ILE A 147 12.56 -11.81 5.64
C ILE A 147 11.97 -13.21 5.78
N GLY A 148 10.73 -13.33 6.28
CA GLY A 148 10.08 -14.63 6.48
C GLY A 148 9.98 -15.42 5.17
N ILE A 149 9.63 -14.76 4.07
CA ILE A 149 9.60 -15.36 2.74
C ILE A 149 11.00 -15.77 2.28
N ALA A 150 12.02 -14.91 2.46
CA ALA A 150 13.41 -15.25 2.13
C ALA A 150 13.92 -16.46 2.92
N ASN A 151 13.56 -16.58 4.21
CA ASN A 151 13.89 -17.74 5.04
C ASN A 151 13.20 -19.01 4.54
N CYS A 152 11.92 -18.93 4.20
CA CYS A 152 11.18 -20.03 3.56
C CYS A 152 11.86 -20.50 2.27
N LEU A 153 12.32 -19.56 1.43
CA LEU A 153 13.05 -19.86 0.20
C LEU A 153 14.39 -20.55 0.47
N ASN A 154 15.12 -20.13 1.50
CA ASN A 154 16.40 -20.72 1.89
C ASN A 154 16.27 -22.06 2.62
N GLY A 155 15.07 -22.46 3.05
CA GLY A 155 14.86 -23.68 3.84
C GLY A 155 15.29 -23.56 5.30
N SER A 156 15.67 -22.36 5.75
CA SER A 156 15.87 -22.04 7.15
C SER A 156 14.50 -21.84 7.78
N GLN A 157 13.97 -22.86 8.45
CA GLN A 157 12.85 -22.66 9.36
C GLN A 157 13.36 -21.80 10.52
N GLY A 158 12.66 -20.70 10.82
CA GLY A 158 12.85 -19.95 12.05
C GLY A 158 12.32 -20.74 13.24
#